data_AF-A0A2W1EXD2-F1
#
_entry.id   AF-A0A2W1EXD2-F1
#
_cell.length_a   1.000
_cell.length_b   1.000
_cell.length_c   1.000
_cell.angle_alpha   90.00
_cell.angle_beta   90.00
_cell.angle_gamma   90.00
#
_symmetry.space_group_name_H-M   'P 1'
#
loop_
_entity.id
_entity.type
_entity.pdbx_description
1 polymer ?
#
loop_
_entity_poly.entity_id
_entity_poly.type
_entity_poly.pdbx_seq_one_letter_code
_entity_poly.pdbx_strand_id
1 'polypeptide(L)'
;MCGKYSKGGKEKCGMNLCCSATGWCGTTDLCCVNGDPKGLTLPCQAGFDSCQVKSGRTCGVGSGSTGGRTIGYYQGSNTRDRLCNHIYPNDIATAGYTHLYYAFASINPSSFAVTNADPGDIALYTQFTALQKKAIKTYVSPERSRID
;
A
#
# COMPACT_ATOMS: atom_id res chain seq x y z
N MET A 1 -0.91 3.28 -20.62
CA MET A 1 -0.86 4.73 -20.92
C MET A 1 -2.28 5.24 -21.12
N CYS A 2 -2.52 6.49 -20.77
CA CYS A 2 -3.76 7.23 -21.06
C CYS A 2 -3.55 8.15 -22.26
N GLY A 3 -4.63 8.80 -22.73
CA GLY A 3 -4.50 9.86 -23.72
C GLY A 3 -4.27 9.35 -25.14
N LYS A 4 -3.75 10.23 -25.98
CA LYS A 4 -3.39 9.92 -27.38
C LYS A 4 -2.36 8.79 -27.54
N TYR A 5 -1.63 8.47 -26.48
CA TYR A 5 -0.63 7.40 -26.44
C TYR A 5 -1.18 6.05 -25.94
N SER A 6 -2.45 6.00 -25.56
CA SER A 6 -3.08 4.74 -25.17
C SER A 6 -3.44 3.87 -26.38
N LYS A 7 -3.81 2.62 -26.11
CA LYS A 7 -4.45 1.77 -27.12
C LYS A 7 -5.69 2.49 -27.67
N GLY A 8 -5.73 2.72 -28.98
CA GLY A 8 -6.83 3.43 -29.64
C GLY A 8 -6.93 4.94 -29.31
N GLY A 9 -5.98 5.52 -28.57
CA GLY A 9 -5.93 6.94 -28.26
C GLY A 9 -7.13 7.48 -27.47
N LYS A 10 -7.80 6.62 -26.68
CA LYS A 10 -9.07 6.90 -26.00
C LYS A 10 -9.08 6.50 -24.52
N GLU A 11 -7.99 5.91 -24.00
CA GLU A 11 -7.98 5.39 -22.64
C GLU A 11 -7.85 6.52 -21.62
N LYS A 12 -8.64 6.37 -20.58
CA LYS A 12 -8.81 7.29 -19.47
C LYS A 12 -8.01 6.82 -18.26
N CYS A 13 -7.65 7.74 -17.38
CA CYS A 13 -7.07 7.42 -16.09
C CYS A 13 -8.16 7.04 -15.06
N GLY A 14 -8.17 5.77 -14.65
CA GLY A 14 -9.03 5.31 -13.56
C GLY A 14 -8.90 6.15 -12.29
N MET A 15 -9.94 6.17 -11.44
CA MET A 15 -10.04 7.01 -10.23
C MET A 15 -10.03 8.53 -10.49
N ASN A 16 -10.30 8.95 -11.74
CA ASN A 16 -10.35 10.36 -12.14
C ASN A 16 -9.02 11.07 -11.80
N LEU A 17 -7.92 10.38 -12.11
CA LEU A 17 -6.55 10.89 -12.03
C LEU A 17 -6.23 11.70 -13.30
N CYS A 18 -5.14 12.46 -13.28
CA CYS A 18 -4.74 13.26 -14.41
C CYS A 18 -3.94 12.48 -15.44
N CYS A 19 -4.25 12.72 -16.71
CA CYS A 19 -3.47 12.21 -17.83
C CYS A 19 -2.40 13.22 -18.24
N SER A 20 -1.15 12.93 -17.89
CA SER A 20 0.00 13.78 -18.27
C SER A 20 0.16 13.92 -19.78
N ALA A 21 0.92 14.93 -20.20
CA ALA A 21 1.26 15.18 -21.61
C ALA A 21 1.84 13.96 -22.33
N THR A 22 2.51 13.07 -21.60
CA THR A 22 3.21 11.87 -22.11
C THR A 22 2.45 10.56 -21.86
N GLY A 23 1.19 10.62 -21.40
CA GLY A 23 0.33 9.43 -21.29
C GLY A 23 0.46 8.62 -19.98
N TRP A 24 0.99 9.23 -18.92
CA TRP A 24 1.03 8.68 -17.56
C TRP A 24 -0.09 9.23 -16.69
N CYS A 25 -0.69 8.36 -15.87
CA CYS A 25 -1.71 8.72 -14.89
C CYS A 25 -1.09 9.12 -13.55
N GLY A 26 -1.54 10.23 -12.96
CA GLY A 26 -1.09 10.65 -11.63
C GLY A 26 -1.88 11.82 -11.06
N THR A 27 -1.52 12.27 -9.86
CA THR A 27 -2.18 13.37 -9.13
C THR A 27 -1.30 14.60 -8.94
N THR A 28 -0.04 14.54 -9.36
CA THR A 28 0.95 15.60 -9.14
C THR A 28 0.84 16.69 -10.19
N ASP A 29 1.44 17.85 -9.92
CA ASP A 29 1.52 18.98 -10.86
C ASP A 29 2.15 18.56 -12.20
N LEU A 30 3.13 17.64 -12.18
CA LEU A 30 3.74 17.09 -13.38
C LEU A 30 2.71 16.40 -14.30
N CYS A 31 1.69 15.78 -13.72
CA CYS A 31 0.64 15.09 -14.45
C CYS A 31 -0.58 15.96 -14.75
N CYS A 32 -0.97 16.83 -13.80
CA CYS A 32 -2.21 17.60 -13.86
C CYS A 32 -2.03 19.00 -14.46
N VAL A 33 -0.84 19.60 -14.34
CA VAL A 33 -0.55 20.97 -14.76
C VAL A 33 0.37 20.95 -15.97
N ASN A 34 1.63 20.54 -15.78
CA ASN A 34 2.60 20.51 -16.86
C ASN A 34 3.77 19.56 -16.57
N GLY A 35 4.10 18.70 -17.54
CA GLY A 35 5.29 17.84 -17.52
C GLY A 35 6.60 18.60 -17.68
N ASP A 36 6.54 19.86 -18.12
CA ASP A 36 7.66 20.77 -18.29
C ASP A 36 7.42 22.03 -17.43
N PRO A 37 7.88 22.06 -16.17
CA PRO A 37 7.65 23.19 -15.28
C PRO A 37 8.39 24.47 -15.68
N LYS A 38 9.35 24.40 -16.62
CA LYS A 38 10.14 25.57 -17.05
C LYS A 38 9.58 26.18 -18.34
N GLY A 39 9.32 25.36 -19.35
CA GLY A 39 8.83 25.81 -20.66
C GLY A 39 7.31 25.75 -20.81
N LEU A 40 6.60 25.11 -19.88
CA LEU A 40 5.14 24.91 -19.91
C LEU A 40 4.63 24.27 -21.21
N THR A 41 5.47 23.50 -21.89
CA THR A 41 5.18 22.92 -23.22
C THR A 41 4.43 21.59 -23.19
N LEU A 42 4.31 20.97 -22.01
CA LEU A 42 3.76 19.62 -21.83
C LEU A 42 2.51 19.66 -20.94
N PRO A 43 1.39 20.27 -21.39
CA PRO A 43 0.17 20.32 -20.59
C PRO A 43 -0.50 18.95 -20.46
N CYS A 44 -1.27 18.80 -19.39
CA CYS A 44 -2.17 17.65 -19.22
C CYS A 44 -3.12 17.47 -20.43
N GLN A 45 -3.40 16.22 -20.79
CA GLN A 45 -4.27 15.87 -21.90
C GLN A 45 -5.74 15.95 -21.49
N ALA A 46 -6.38 17.08 -21.77
CA ALA A 46 -7.81 17.28 -21.52
C ALA A 46 -8.68 16.25 -22.26
N GLY A 47 -9.80 15.84 -21.66
CA GLY A 47 -10.72 14.84 -22.20
C GLY A 47 -10.40 13.40 -21.82
N PHE A 48 -9.22 13.15 -21.25
CA PHE A 48 -8.76 11.85 -20.75
C PHE A 48 -8.77 11.76 -19.22
N ASP A 49 -9.76 12.43 -18.60
CA ASP A 49 -10.01 12.70 -17.17
C ASP A 49 -9.57 14.09 -16.68
N SER A 50 -9.36 14.25 -15.38
CA SER A 50 -9.12 15.52 -14.70
C SER A 50 -7.77 16.11 -15.09
N CYS A 51 -7.67 17.42 -15.29
CA CYS A 51 -6.40 18.14 -15.26
C CYS A 51 -6.31 19.02 -14.01
N GLN A 52 -6.90 18.56 -12.91
CA GLN A 52 -6.91 19.25 -11.64
C GLN A 52 -6.09 18.47 -10.63
N VAL A 53 -5.14 19.17 -10.01
CA VAL A 53 -4.37 18.62 -8.90
C VAL A 53 -5.33 18.39 -7.75
N LYS A 54 -5.61 17.12 -7.47
CA LYS A 54 -6.40 16.75 -6.30
C LYS A 54 -5.46 16.68 -5.11
N SER A 55 -5.55 17.66 -4.22
CA SER A 55 -4.90 17.57 -2.93
C SER A 55 -5.54 16.44 -2.11
N GLY A 56 -4.70 15.60 -1.52
CA GLY A 56 -5.16 14.65 -0.51
C GLY A 56 -5.77 15.43 0.66
N ARG A 57 -6.80 14.86 1.30
CA ARG A 57 -7.28 15.42 2.57
C ARG A 57 -6.14 15.37 3.57
N THR A 58 -5.65 16.53 3.99
CA THR A 58 -4.67 16.61 5.06
C THR A 58 -5.39 16.52 6.40
N CYS A 59 -4.83 15.74 7.31
CA CYS A 59 -5.25 15.82 8.71
C CYS A 59 -4.49 16.98 9.35
N GLY A 60 -5.17 17.85 10.11
CA GLY A 60 -4.51 18.92 10.84
C GLY A 60 -3.52 18.36 11.86
N VAL A 61 -2.40 19.07 12.10
CA VAL A 61 -1.47 18.71 13.18
C VAL A 61 -2.25 18.70 14.50
N GLY A 62 -2.15 17.61 15.27
CA GLY A 62 -2.87 17.46 16.54
C GLY A 62 -4.38 17.19 16.41
N SER A 63 -4.92 17.03 15.20
CA SER A 63 -6.36 16.76 14.97
C SER A 63 -6.87 15.42 15.51
N GLY A 64 -6.00 14.59 16.10
CA GLY A 64 -6.38 13.28 16.64
C GLY A 64 -6.95 12.33 15.59
N SER A 65 -6.67 12.57 14.30
CA SER A 65 -7.31 11.85 13.18
C SER A 65 -7.03 10.35 13.16
N THR A 66 -6.03 9.87 13.89
CA THR A 66 -5.77 8.44 14.09
C THR A 66 -6.83 7.77 14.97
N GLY A 67 -7.69 8.54 15.66
CA GLY A 67 -8.71 8.01 16.58
C GLY A 67 -8.11 7.19 17.73
N GLY A 68 -6.85 7.46 18.10
CA GLY A 68 -6.13 6.68 19.10
C GLY A 68 -5.61 5.32 18.60
N ARG A 69 -5.61 5.07 17.29
CA ARG A 69 -5.01 3.85 16.71
C ARG A 69 -3.52 3.99 16.52
N THR A 70 -2.82 2.92 16.82
CA THR A 70 -1.37 2.72 16.72
C THR A 70 -1.16 1.32 16.18
N ILE A 71 -0.52 1.24 15.02
CA ILE A 71 -0.46 0.01 14.22
C ILE A 71 0.99 -0.44 14.10
N GLY A 72 1.28 -1.67 14.52
CA GLY A 72 2.56 -2.31 14.29
C GLY A 72 2.47 -3.32 13.15
N TYR A 73 3.39 -3.27 12.20
CA TYR A 73 3.55 -4.30 11.18
C TYR A 73 4.74 -5.17 11.56
N TYR A 74 4.53 -6.48 11.61
CA TYR A 74 5.53 -7.46 11.97
C TYR A 74 5.79 -8.37 10.77
N GLN A 75 7.02 -8.34 10.26
CA GLN A 75 7.41 -9.20 9.15
C GLN A 75 7.82 -10.58 9.67
N GLY A 76 7.04 -11.62 9.36
CA GLY A 76 7.25 -12.98 9.85
C GLY A 76 8.62 -13.57 9.50
N SER A 77 9.13 -13.19 8.33
CA SER A 77 10.44 -13.60 7.85
C SER A 77 11.60 -13.09 8.73
N ASN A 78 11.35 -12.15 9.65
CA ASN A 78 12.30 -11.73 10.69
C ASN A 78 12.84 -12.89 11.54
N THR A 79 12.07 -13.98 11.70
CA THR A 79 12.48 -15.21 12.41
C THR A 79 13.49 -16.07 11.65
N ARG A 80 13.69 -15.82 10.35
CA ARG A 80 14.48 -16.67 9.45
C ARG A 80 15.58 -15.89 8.72
N ASP A 81 15.24 -14.72 8.17
CA ASP A 81 16.06 -14.01 7.19
C ASP A 81 17.11 -13.09 7.82
N ARG A 82 16.93 -12.71 9.10
CA ARG A 82 17.88 -11.82 9.77
C ARG A 82 19.06 -12.64 10.31
N LEU A 83 20.25 -12.04 10.31
CA LEU A 83 21.44 -12.71 10.85
C LEU A 83 21.46 -12.74 12.40
N CYS A 84 20.78 -11.80 13.04
CA CYS A 84 20.70 -11.67 14.49
C CYS A 84 19.40 -10.96 14.89
N ASN A 85 19.10 -10.92 16.20
CA ASN A 85 17.89 -10.29 16.75
C ASN A 85 16.62 -10.83 16.10
N HIS A 86 16.53 -12.16 16.01
CA HIS A 86 15.27 -12.82 15.70
C HIS A 86 14.27 -12.44 16.79
N ILE A 87 13.14 -11.91 16.35
CA ILE A 87 12.00 -11.57 17.19
C ILE A 87 10.94 -12.55 16.76
N TYR A 88 10.58 -13.48 17.64
CA TYR A 88 9.41 -14.32 17.46
C TYR A 88 8.16 -13.56 17.88
N PRO A 89 6.95 -14.00 17.49
CA PRO A 89 5.73 -13.31 17.88
C PRO A 89 5.60 -13.11 19.40
N ASN A 90 6.04 -14.08 20.21
CA ASN A 90 6.00 -13.97 21.67
C ASN A 90 6.98 -12.91 22.24
N ASP A 91 7.98 -12.49 21.47
CA ASP A 91 8.95 -11.46 21.86
C ASP A 91 8.46 -10.04 21.52
N ILE A 92 7.33 -9.91 20.81
CA ILE A 92 6.81 -8.61 20.40
C ILE A 92 6.35 -7.81 21.62
N ALA A 93 6.99 -6.68 21.86
CA ALA A 93 6.55 -5.69 22.83
C ALA A 93 5.24 -5.04 22.36
N THR A 94 4.12 -5.49 22.93
CA THR A 94 2.78 -5.08 22.50
C THR A 94 2.30 -3.75 23.10
N ALA A 95 3.02 -3.20 24.08
CA ALA A 95 2.65 -1.95 24.74
C ALA A 95 2.64 -0.76 23.75
N GLY A 96 1.60 0.06 23.83
CA GLY A 96 1.44 1.24 22.97
C GLY A 96 0.80 0.95 21.60
N TYR A 97 0.62 -0.32 21.22
CA TYR A 97 -0.13 -0.70 20.03
C TYR A 97 -1.60 -0.97 20.35
N THR A 98 -2.46 -0.68 19.38
CA THR A 98 -3.88 -1.10 19.39
C THR A 98 -4.14 -2.15 18.32
N HIS A 99 -3.32 -2.19 17.27
CA HIS A 99 -3.43 -3.15 16.18
C HIS A 99 -2.05 -3.69 15.81
N LEU A 100 -1.96 -4.98 15.53
CA LEU A 100 -0.77 -5.63 15.01
C LEU A 100 -1.13 -6.35 13.71
N TYR A 101 -0.27 -6.25 12.70
CA TYR A 101 -0.42 -6.90 11.40
C TYR A 101 0.76 -7.81 11.12
N TYR A 102 0.49 -9.09 10.90
CA TYR A 102 1.48 -10.04 10.41
C TYR A 102 1.66 -9.85 8.91
N ALA A 103 2.90 -9.67 8.48
CA ALA A 103 3.34 -9.47 7.11
C ALA A 103 4.30 -10.62 6.72
N PHE A 104 4.00 -11.46 5.73
CA PHE A 104 2.76 -11.54 4.97
C PHE A 104 2.25 -12.98 4.92
N ALA A 105 0.95 -13.13 4.71
CA ALA A 105 0.41 -14.32 4.06
C ALA A 105 0.53 -14.15 2.53
N SER A 106 0.30 -15.21 1.77
CA SER A 106 0.32 -15.16 0.30
C SER A 106 -1.07 -15.40 -0.29
N ILE A 107 -1.26 -15.04 -1.55
CA ILE A 107 -2.46 -15.33 -2.34
C ILE A 107 -2.06 -16.25 -3.49
N ASN A 108 -2.64 -17.46 -3.55
CA ASN A 108 -2.40 -18.38 -4.65
C ASN A 108 -2.85 -17.74 -5.98
N PRO A 109 -1.99 -17.67 -7.02
CA PRO A 109 -2.29 -16.94 -8.24
C PRO A 109 -3.36 -17.60 -9.12
N SER A 110 -3.65 -18.88 -8.92
CA SER A 110 -4.62 -19.65 -9.70
C SER A 110 -5.96 -19.79 -8.97
N SER A 111 -5.93 -20.16 -7.69
CA SER A 111 -7.16 -20.36 -6.89
C SER A 111 -7.63 -19.12 -6.16
N PHE A 112 -6.78 -18.08 -6.06
CA PHE A 112 -7.01 -16.87 -5.25
C PHE A 112 -7.22 -17.14 -3.75
N ALA A 113 -6.93 -18.36 -3.29
CA ALA A 113 -6.99 -18.71 -1.89
C ALA A 113 -5.85 -18.03 -1.13
N VAL A 114 -6.14 -17.58 0.10
CA VAL A 114 -5.11 -17.15 1.04
C VAL A 114 -4.33 -18.39 1.50
N THR A 115 -3.02 -18.31 1.43
CA THR A 115 -2.08 -19.37 1.82
C THR A 115 -0.93 -18.77 2.64
N ASN A 116 -0.10 -19.62 3.22
CA ASN A 116 1.10 -19.18 3.94
C ASN A 116 2.17 -18.69 2.94
N ALA A 117 2.91 -17.62 3.27
CA ALA A 117 4.03 -17.18 2.45
C ALA A 117 5.23 -18.16 2.53
N ASP A 118 5.51 -18.67 3.73
CA ASP A 118 6.49 -19.73 3.99
C ASP A 118 5.86 -20.86 4.83
N PRO A 119 6.24 -22.14 4.64
CA PRO A 119 5.73 -23.25 5.47
C PRO A 119 5.93 -23.03 6.98
N GLY A 120 7.02 -22.39 7.39
CA GLY A 120 7.33 -22.04 8.77
C GLY A 120 6.41 -20.98 9.38
N ASP A 121 5.67 -20.22 8.56
CA ASP A 121 4.76 -19.19 9.06
C ASP A 121 3.52 -19.77 9.75
N ILE A 122 3.16 -21.03 9.49
CA ILE A 122 1.96 -21.66 10.07
C ILE A 122 1.98 -21.59 11.61
N ALA A 123 3.12 -21.92 12.22
CA ALA A 123 3.28 -21.83 13.66
C ALA A 123 3.29 -20.37 14.14
N LEU A 124 3.89 -19.47 13.35
CA LEU A 124 4.02 -18.06 13.68
C LEU A 124 2.67 -17.33 13.65
N TYR A 125 1.76 -17.67 12.74
CA TYR A 125 0.40 -17.11 12.73
C TYR A 125 -0.35 -17.39 14.03
N THR A 126 -0.26 -18.62 14.53
CA THR A 126 -0.89 -19.02 15.80
C THR A 126 -0.28 -18.25 16.97
N GLN A 127 1.05 -18.17 17.05
CA GLN A 127 1.72 -17.41 18.11
C GLN A 127 1.39 -15.91 18.03
N PHE A 128 1.35 -15.35 16.82
CA PHE A 128 1.05 -13.94 16.61
C PHE A 128 -0.39 -13.60 16.98
N THR A 129 -1.36 -14.40 16.56
CA THR A 129 -2.77 -14.16 16.89
C THR A 129 -3.06 -14.36 18.38
N ALA A 130 -2.25 -15.16 19.09
CA ALA A 130 -2.31 -15.27 20.55
C ALA A 130 -1.90 -13.97 21.29
N LEU A 131 -1.25 -13.01 20.63
CA LEU A 131 -0.99 -11.68 21.20
C LEU A 131 -2.25 -10.83 21.33
N GLN A 132 -3.37 -11.24 20.73
CA GLN A 132 -4.64 -10.54 20.83
C GLN A 132 -5.10 -10.45 22.29
N LYS A 133 -5.42 -9.23 22.73
CA LYS A 133 -5.91 -8.91 24.08
C LYS A 133 -7.08 -7.95 23.97
N LYS A 134 -7.75 -7.64 25.09
CA LYS A 134 -8.88 -6.68 25.09
C LYS A 134 -8.52 -5.34 24.42
N ALA A 135 -7.27 -4.88 24.59
CA ALA A 135 -6.76 -3.62 24.05
C ALA A 135 -6.08 -3.73 22.66
N ILE A 136 -5.79 -4.95 22.17
CA ILE A 136 -4.95 -5.16 20.97
C ILE A 136 -5.62 -6.14 20.03
N LYS A 137 -5.77 -5.75 18.76
CA LYS A 137 -6.29 -6.61 17.68
C LYS A 137 -5.16 -7.09 16.79
N THR A 138 -5.23 -8.34 16.35
CA THR A 138 -4.24 -8.95 15.44
C THR A 138 -4.86 -9.24 14.09
N TYR A 139 -4.14 -8.95 13.02
CA TYR A 139 -4.54 -9.16 11.63
C TYR A 139 -3.42 -9.85 10.86
N VAL A 140 -3.75 -10.53 9.77
CA VAL A 140 -2.77 -11.07 8.82
C VAL A 140 -2.96 -10.37 7.48
N SER A 141 -1.89 -9.79 6.96
CA SER A 141 -1.86 -9.09 5.68
C SER A 141 -1.42 -10.05 4.58
N PRO A 142 -2.28 -10.37 3.61
CA PRO A 142 -1.85 -11.12 2.44
C PRO A 142 -1.16 -10.19 1.42
N GLU A 143 -0.09 -10.67 0.80
CA GLU A 143 0.50 -10.08 -0.38
C GLU A 143 0.27 -10.95 -1.61
N ARG A 144 0.17 -10.31 -2.78
CA ARG A 144 0.15 -11.04 -4.05
C ARG A 144 1.59 -11.35 -4.41
N SER A 145 1.94 -12.63 -4.48
CA SER A 145 3.23 -13.06 -5.02
C SER A 145 3.41 -12.42 -6.40
N ARG A 146 4.57 -11.78 -6.64
CA ARG A 146 4.87 -11.27 -7.98
C ARG A 146 4.75 -12.43 -8.97
N ILE A 147 4.06 -12.19 -10.06
CA ILE A 147 4.08 -13.09 -11.20
C ILE A 147 5.32 -12.65 -11.98
N ASP A 148 6.37 -13.46 -11.92
CA ASP A 148 7.56 -13.34 -12.75
C ASP A 148 7.20 -13.55 -14.24
#